data_AF-A0A523EDK9-F1
#
_entry.id   AF-A0A523EDK9-F1
#
_cell.length_a   1.000
_cell.length_b   1.000
_cell.length_c   1.000
_cell.angle_alpha   90.00
_cell.angle_beta   90.00
_cell.angle_gamma   90.00
#
_symmetry.space_group_name_H-M   'P 1'
#
loop_
_entity.id
_entity.type
_entity.pdbx_description
1 polymer ?
#
loop_
_entity_poly.entity_id
_entity_poly.type
_entity_poly.pdbx_seq_one_letter_code
_entity_poly.pdbx_strand_id
1 'polypeptide(L)'
;MSVKEPLPTATPIPSPAAGIGLYVIVLLVHISSILLLNALNLSQNVVLIVTPTLMLLLTVVTAIRLRVDLRETLLLRLPSGTDFIMAFPLAISFFILGDQLSLLTEELFALPEEIAQETRRMMQARTPVEWLLKIGTIGVGAAVSEELMFRGFIQMSFLRAMSRSRAVLWTSFLFMVIHFLPIPAIAAAGIVLGFIAFATRSIVVPIIVHFTNNVAGLLLINLADLDTLGEPLWIPPGILLPALAIFGLTCVYYFRRMDPEPDRPLEPERHADRPRLELPRSSVSLSEELASVPRNKRRLGWLIVAASIVLGVVVLTSLFAASVYSMYPKRIHESVIQGLKLQSEQQLTVTEDDDRARLAAAFDALSALNQDGNLGWRDLFRILRVYVELSADGRLDPSEADALTEAIRDLAVAKTRPRAL
;
A
#
# COMPACT_ATOMS: atom_id res chain seq x y z
N MET A 1 37.32 -42.21 -1.55
CA MET A 1 37.38 -40.76 -1.80
C MET A 1 35.99 -40.32 -2.22
N SER A 2 35.23 -39.68 -1.33
CA SER A 2 33.85 -39.26 -1.62
C SER A 2 33.89 -38.10 -2.61
N VAL A 3 33.44 -38.34 -3.84
CA VAL A 3 33.28 -37.31 -4.87
C VAL A 3 32.11 -36.44 -4.41
N LYS A 4 32.40 -35.26 -3.87
CA LYS A 4 31.39 -34.23 -3.63
C LYS A 4 30.69 -33.93 -4.95
N GLU A 5 29.41 -34.26 -5.04
CA GLU A 5 28.56 -33.81 -6.14
C GLU A 5 28.65 -32.27 -6.25
N PRO A 6 28.87 -31.72 -7.46
CA PRO A 6 28.83 -30.28 -7.64
C PRO A 6 27.41 -29.78 -7.35
N LEU A 7 27.32 -28.76 -6.48
CA LEU A 7 26.06 -28.14 -6.10
C LEU A 7 25.27 -27.71 -7.36
N PRO A 8 23.95 -27.95 -7.43
CA PRO A 8 23.14 -27.51 -8.55
C PRO A 8 23.23 -25.98 -8.71
N THR A 9 23.49 -25.53 -9.93
CA THR A 9 23.67 -24.11 -10.27
C THR A 9 22.43 -23.31 -9.92
N ALA A 10 22.64 -22.17 -9.24
CA ALA A 10 21.58 -21.27 -8.80
C ALA A 10 20.65 -20.88 -9.95
N THR A 11 19.34 -20.83 -9.69
CA THR A 11 18.43 -20.20 -10.66
C THR A 11 18.77 -18.72 -10.74
N PRO A 12 18.92 -18.14 -11.94
CA PRO A 12 19.48 -16.79 -12.06
C PRO A 12 18.63 -15.73 -11.35
N ILE A 13 17.29 -15.90 -11.35
CA ILE A 13 16.31 -14.95 -10.78
C ILE A 13 15.04 -15.72 -10.31
N PRO A 14 14.42 -15.35 -9.16
CA PRO A 14 13.18 -15.97 -8.64
C PRO A 14 11.99 -15.85 -9.61
N SER A 15 11.01 -16.76 -9.52
CA SER A 15 9.78 -16.68 -10.32
C SER A 15 8.82 -15.58 -9.79
N PRO A 16 7.92 -15.03 -10.63
CA PRO A 16 6.90 -14.06 -10.17
C PRO A 16 6.06 -14.60 -9.00
N ALA A 17 5.75 -15.92 -9.02
CA ALA A 17 5.03 -16.57 -7.94
C ALA A 17 5.82 -16.56 -6.61
N ALA A 18 7.15 -16.72 -6.66
CA ALA A 18 7.99 -16.59 -5.49
C ALA A 18 8.03 -15.14 -4.97
N GLY A 19 8.06 -14.14 -5.87
CA GLY A 19 7.98 -12.72 -5.51
C GLY A 19 6.66 -12.37 -4.79
N ILE A 20 5.53 -12.75 -5.38
CA ILE A 20 4.21 -12.58 -4.75
C ILE A 20 4.10 -13.37 -3.45
N GLY A 21 4.61 -14.60 -3.40
CA GLY A 21 4.63 -15.42 -2.19
C GLY A 21 5.38 -14.75 -1.04
N LEU A 22 6.59 -14.24 -1.30
CA LEU A 22 7.36 -13.46 -0.32
C LEU A 22 6.59 -12.22 0.14
N TYR A 23 6.00 -11.46 -0.79
CA TYR A 23 5.21 -10.28 -0.48
C TYR A 23 4.04 -10.60 0.46
N VAL A 24 3.26 -11.63 0.16
CA VAL A 24 2.11 -12.03 1.00
C VAL A 24 2.58 -12.48 2.38
N ILE A 25 3.64 -13.27 2.47
CA ILE A 25 4.20 -13.70 3.76
C ILE A 25 4.64 -12.50 4.60
N VAL A 26 5.40 -11.58 4.01
CA VAL A 26 5.88 -10.38 4.70
C VAL A 26 4.71 -9.49 5.11
N LEU A 27 3.72 -9.27 4.25
CA LEU A 27 2.52 -8.49 4.57
C LEU A 27 1.76 -9.09 5.76
N LEU A 28 1.54 -10.41 5.75
CA LEU A 28 0.86 -11.10 6.85
C LEU A 28 1.66 -11.02 8.15
N VAL A 29 2.97 -11.22 8.09
CA VAL A 29 3.87 -11.09 9.27
C VAL A 29 3.88 -9.65 9.78
N HIS A 30 3.92 -8.67 8.89
CA HIS A 30 3.88 -7.25 9.21
C HIS A 30 2.59 -6.91 9.97
N ILE A 31 1.42 -7.21 9.40
CA ILE A 31 0.11 -6.99 10.03
C ILE A 31 0.04 -7.73 11.38
N SER A 32 0.42 -9.02 11.40
CA SER A 32 0.36 -9.84 12.62
C SER A 32 1.28 -9.30 13.71
N SER A 33 2.47 -8.79 13.34
CA SER A 33 3.42 -8.21 14.28
C SER A 33 2.89 -6.91 14.89
N ILE A 34 2.28 -6.03 14.09
CA ILE A 34 1.64 -4.80 14.59
C ILE A 34 0.51 -5.14 15.56
N LEU A 35 -0.40 -6.05 15.16
CA LEU A 35 -1.54 -6.46 15.99
C LEU A 35 -1.07 -7.11 17.30
N LEU A 36 -0.08 -7.99 17.24
CA LEU A 36 0.48 -8.67 18.42
C LEU A 36 1.17 -7.67 19.37
N LEU A 37 2.04 -6.81 18.85
CA LEU A 37 2.77 -5.84 19.68
C LEU A 37 1.81 -4.84 20.33
N ASN A 38 0.77 -4.40 19.61
CA ASN A 38 -0.31 -3.59 20.17
C ASN A 38 -1.11 -4.34 21.26
N ALA A 39 -1.47 -5.61 21.03
CA ALA A 39 -2.17 -6.42 22.04
C ALA A 39 -1.35 -6.65 23.31
N LEU A 40 -0.02 -6.67 23.18
CA LEU A 40 0.92 -6.75 24.30
C LEU A 40 1.24 -5.39 24.95
N ASN A 41 0.64 -4.29 24.46
CA ASN A 41 0.91 -2.91 24.89
C ASN A 41 2.41 -2.53 24.85
N LEU A 42 3.14 -3.05 23.87
CA LEU A 42 4.56 -2.72 23.68
C LEU A 42 4.72 -1.35 23.00
N SER A 43 5.86 -0.71 23.24
CA SER A 43 6.19 0.58 22.62
C SER A 43 6.23 0.45 21.10
N GLN A 44 5.73 1.46 20.38
CA GLN A 44 5.83 1.57 18.92
C GLN A 44 7.28 1.52 18.42
N ASN A 45 8.26 1.89 19.25
CA ASN A 45 9.69 1.73 18.91
C ASN A 45 10.08 0.27 18.69
N VAL A 46 9.43 -0.68 19.36
CA VAL A 46 9.65 -2.12 19.14
C VAL A 46 9.14 -2.53 17.76
N VAL A 47 7.99 -2.00 17.33
CA VAL A 47 7.43 -2.24 15.98
C VAL A 47 8.43 -1.77 14.91
N LEU A 48 9.00 -0.58 15.08
CA LEU A 48 9.99 -0.02 14.15
C LEU A 48 11.27 -0.86 14.03
N ILE A 49 11.63 -1.62 15.06
CA ILE A 49 12.77 -2.54 15.01
C ILE A 49 12.36 -3.87 14.37
N VAL A 50 11.27 -4.45 14.85
CA VAL A 50 10.83 -5.81 14.49
C VAL A 50 10.46 -5.89 13.01
N THR A 51 9.71 -4.92 12.53
CA THR A 51 9.18 -4.90 11.15
C THR A 51 10.27 -4.98 10.07
N PRO A 52 11.21 -4.02 9.95
CA PRO A 52 12.26 -4.09 8.92
C PRO A 52 13.20 -5.29 9.14
N THR A 53 13.43 -5.70 10.39
CA THR A 53 14.25 -6.88 10.71
C THR A 53 13.61 -8.17 10.16
N LEU A 54 12.33 -8.38 10.42
CA LEU A 54 11.61 -9.55 9.92
C LEU A 54 11.50 -9.54 8.40
N MET A 55 11.25 -8.37 7.81
CA MET A 55 11.21 -8.21 6.35
C MET A 55 12.54 -8.57 5.68
N LEU A 56 13.65 -8.05 6.22
CA LEU A 56 15.00 -8.39 5.75
C LEU A 56 15.29 -9.88 5.92
N LEU A 57 15.00 -10.42 7.10
CA LEU A 57 15.23 -11.82 7.42
C LEU A 57 14.46 -12.74 6.47
N LEU A 58 13.16 -12.49 6.27
CA LEU A 58 12.32 -13.29 5.38
C LEU A 58 12.79 -13.21 3.93
N THR A 59 13.22 -12.02 3.47
CA THR A 59 13.76 -11.83 2.13
C THR A 59 15.04 -12.66 1.92
N VAL A 60 16.00 -12.53 2.83
CA VAL A 60 17.29 -13.24 2.74
C VAL A 60 17.09 -14.75 2.88
N VAL A 61 16.29 -15.20 3.86
CA VAL A 61 15.98 -16.62 4.05
C VAL A 61 15.31 -17.20 2.82
N THR A 62 14.32 -16.51 2.24
CA THR A 62 13.63 -16.98 1.03
C THR A 62 14.59 -17.07 -0.15
N ALA A 63 15.44 -16.06 -0.35
CA ALA A 63 16.43 -16.08 -1.42
C ALA A 63 17.43 -17.25 -1.27
N ILE A 64 17.93 -17.51 -0.07
CA ILE A 64 18.82 -18.65 0.22
C ILE A 64 18.08 -19.98 0.01
N ARG A 65 16.85 -20.11 0.52
CA ARG A 65 16.07 -21.36 0.44
C ARG A 65 15.70 -21.72 -1.00
N LEU A 66 15.41 -20.73 -1.83
CA LEU A 66 15.14 -20.91 -3.25
C LEU A 66 16.42 -21.08 -4.09
N ARG A 67 17.61 -20.97 -3.48
CA ARG A 67 18.91 -21.09 -4.14
C ARG A 67 19.00 -20.20 -5.39
N VAL A 68 18.53 -18.96 -5.27
CA VAL A 68 18.67 -17.95 -6.33
C VAL A 68 20.07 -17.34 -6.26
N ASP A 69 20.54 -16.78 -7.37
CA ASP A 69 21.74 -15.96 -7.34
C ASP A 69 21.46 -14.67 -6.54
N LEU A 70 22.02 -14.56 -5.33
CA LEU A 70 21.81 -13.41 -4.45
C LEU A 70 22.34 -12.11 -5.06
N ARG A 71 23.44 -12.18 -5.81
CA ARG A 71 24.07 -10.99 -6.38
C ARG A 71 23.21 -10.42 -7.50
N GLU A 72 22.66 -11.27 -8.34
CA GLU A 72 21.73 -10.89 -9.41
C GLU A 72 20.36 -10.50 -8.86
N THR A 73 19.79 -11.32 -7.97
CA THR A 73 18.44 -11.14 -7.44
C THR A 73 18.32 -9.91 -6.55
N LEU A 74 19.31 -9.67 -5.68
CA LEU A 74 19.28 -8.54 -4.73
C LEU A 74 20.09 -7.33 -5.24
N LEU A 75 20.55 -7.37 -6.49
CA LEU A 75 21.32 -6.29 -7.13
C LEU A 75 22.54 -5.86 -6.29
N LEU A 76 23.28 -6.83 -5.74
CA LEU A 76 24.43 -6.61 -4.86
C LEU A 76 25.68 -6.24 -5.68
N ARG A 77 25.62 -5.07 -6.33
CA ARG A 77 26.72 -4.46 -7.08
C ARG A 77 26.97 -3.07 -6.54
N LEU A 78 28.24 -2.67 -6.51
CA LEU A 78 28.57 -1.28 -6.22
C LEU A 78 28.22 -0.41 -7.44
N PRO A 79 27.67 0.79 -7.21
CA PRO A 79 27.42 1.75 -8.29
C PRO A 79 28.73 2.34 -8.78
N SER A 80 28.72 2.95 -9.98
CA SER A 80 29.86 3.76 -10.41
C SER A 80 29.99 5.01 -9.53
N GLY A 81 31.19 5.62 -9.47
CA GLY A 81 31.38 6.86 -8.71
C GLY A 81 30.44 7.97 -9.15
N THR A 82 30.16 8.09 -10.46
CA THR A 82 29.19 9.03 -10.99
C THR A 82 27.77 8.72 -10.53
N ASP A 83 27.34 7.45 -10.56
CA ASP A 83 26.00 7.06 -10.09
C ASP A 83 25.83 7.32 -8.58
N PHE A 84 26.89 7.15 -7.80
CA PHE A 84 26.91 7.48 -6.38
C PHE A 84 26.76 8.99 -6.15
N ILE A 85 27.52 9.82 -6.87
CA ILE A 85 27.43 11.28 -6.76
C ILE A 85 26.06 11.78 -7.22
N MET A 86 25.53 11.24 -8.32
CA MET A 86 24.22 11.63 -8.87
C MET A 86 23.04 11.20 -7.99
N ALA A 87 23.24 10.27 -7.05
CA ALA A 87 22.21 9.84 -6.10
C ALA A 87 21.75 10.99 -5.20
N PHE A 88 22.66 11.87 -4.76
CA PHE A 88 22.38 12.96 -3.83
C PHE A 88 21.50 14.08 -4.42
N PRO A 89 21.82 14.69 -5.57
CA PRO A 89 20.96 15.71 -6.17
C PRO A 89 19.58 15.13 -6.53
N LEU A 90 19.53 13.88 -6.98
CA LEU A 90 18.27 13.16 -7.18
C LEU A 90 17.50 13.01 -5.88
N ALA A 91 18.13 12.56 -4.79
CA ALA A 91 17.46 12.34 -3.51
C ALA A 91 16.91 13.63 -2.91
N ILE A 92 17.68 14.72 -2.96
CA ILE A 92 17.27 16.04 -2.46
C ILE A 92 16.09 16.58 -3.29
N SER A 93 16.21 16.58 -4.62
CA SER A 93 15.13 17.05 -5.48
C SER A 93 13.88 16.17 -5.36
N PHE A 94 14.05 14.86 -5.25
CA PHE A 94 12.94 13.92 -5.05
C PHE A 94 12.25 14.12 -3.69
N PHE A 95 12.98 14.43 -2.62
CA PHE A 95 12.37 14.76 -1.33
C PHE A 95 11.46 16.00 -1.44
N ILE A 96 11.94 17.08 -2.06
CA ILE A 96 11.15 18.31 -2.26
C ILE A 96 9.90 18.02 -3.10
N LEU A 97 10.05 17.32 -4.22
CA LEU A 97 8.91 17.01 -5.10
C LEU A 97 7.94 16.01 -4.45
N GLY A 98 8.46 15.05 -3.70
CA GLY A 98 7.68 14.05 -2.98
C GLY A 98 6.82 14.68 -1.88
N ASP A 99 7.38 15.62 -1.11
CA ASP A 99 6.64 16.42 -0.13
C ASP A 99 5.45 17.17 -0.77
N GLN A 100 5.68 17.83 -1.91
CA GLN A 100 4.61 18.51 -2.65
C GLN A 100 3.55 17.57 -3.18
N LEU A 101 3.94 16.36 -3.63
CA LEU A 101 2.99 15.34 -4.04
C LEU A 101 2.19 14.79 -2.86
N SER A 102 2.80 14.66 -1.67
CA SER A 102 2.10 14.28 -0.45
C SER A 102 1.05 15.32 -0.04
N LEU A 103 1.38 16.61 -0.10
CA LEU A 103 0.43 17.69 0.19
C LEU A 103 -0.76 17.71 -0.77
N LEU A 104 -0.50 17.58 -2.09
CA LEU A 104 -1.57 17.44 -3.08
C LEU A 104 -2.41 16.18 -2.83
N THR A 105 -1.78 15.12 -2.32
CA THR A 105 -2.51 13.90 -1.95
C THR A 105 -3.41 14.15 -0.75
N GLU A 106 -2.93 14.83 0.28
CA GLU A 106 -3.72 15.15 1.48
C GLU A 106 -4.91 16.07 1.15
N GLU A 107 -4.74 17.01 0.22
CA GLU A 107 -5.84 17.85 -0.27
C GLU A 107 -6.92 17.03 -1.01
N LEU A 108 -6.51 16.02 -1.79
CA LEU A 108 -7.44 15.17 -2.56
C LEU A 108 -8.02 14.00 -1.74
N PHE A 109 -7.25 13.48 -0.79
CA PHE A 109 -7.49 12.27 -0.02
C PHE A 109 -7.10 12.53 1.44
N ALA A 110 -7.86 13.41 2.11
CA ALA A 110 -7.61 13.80 3.49
C ALA A 110 -7.43 12.58 4.39
N LEU A 111 -6.23 12.43 4.96
CA LEU A 111 -5.96 11.42 5.95
C LEU A 111 -6.74 11.77 7.23
N PRO A 112 -7.37 10.79 7.90
CA PRO A 112 -7.93 11.03 9.22
C PRO A 112 -6.86 11.59 10.16
N GLU A 113 -7.22 12.64 10.91
CA GLU A 113 -6.33 13.34 11.83
C GLU A 113 -5.64 12.39 12.82
N GLU A 114 -6.33 11.34 13.27
CA GLU A 114 -5.75 10.34 14.16
C GLU A 114 -4.59 9.57 13.52
N ILE A 115 -4.69 9.27 12.22
CA ILE A 115 -3.63 8.58 11.47
C ILE A 115 -2.45 9.54 11.31
N ALA A 116 -2.70 10.79 10.92
CA ALA A 116 -1.65 11.80 10.78
C ALA A 116 -0.90 12.03 12.10
N GLN A 117 -1.62 12.19 13.21
CA GLN A 117 -1.03 12.35 14.54
C GLN A 117 -0.23 11.13 14.97
N GLU A 118 -0.71 9.92 14.71
CA GLU A 118 0.02 8.71 15.04
C GLU A 118 1.28 8.55 14.19
N THR A 119 1.21 8.85 12.88
CA THR A 119 2.40 8.91 12.00
C THR A 119 3.41 9.93 12.54
N ARG A 120 2.98 11.13 12.93
CA ARG A 120 3.87 12.14 13.55
C ARG A 120 4.48 11.60 14.85
N ARG A 121 3.71 10.99 15.75
CA ARG A 121 4.22 10.38 16.99
C ARG A 121 5.23 9.27 16.74
N MET A 122 5.02 8.46 15.69
CA MET A 122 5.97 7.42 15.29
C MET A 122 7.29 8.00 14.77
N MET A 123 7.26 9.19 14.15
CA MET A 123 8.45 9.87 13.63
C MET A 123 9.16 10.74 14.68
N GLN A 124 8.45 11.17 15.73
CA GLN A 124 9.01 12.00 16.79
C GLN A 124 10.05 11.25 17.64
N ALA A 125 11.13 11.96 17.99
CA ALA A 125 12.24 11.52 18.82
C ALA A 125 12.55 12.61 19.86
N ARG A 126 12.39 12.28 21.14
CA ARG A 126 12.52 13.21 22.28
C ARG A 126 13.89 13.12 22.96
N THR A 127 14.65 12.07 22.70
CA THR A 127 15.97 11.84 23.30
C THR A 127 17.02 11.50 22.24
N PRO A 128 18.33 11.70 22.50
CA PRO A 128 19.39 11.29 21.58
C PRO A 128 19.36 9.78 21.26
N VAL A 129 18.95 8.95 22.22
CA VAL A 129 18.81 7.50 22.01
C VAL A 129 17.66 7.19 21.06
N GLU A 130 16.51 7.86 21.24
CA GLU A 130 15.39 7.74 20.30
C GLU A 130 15.79 8.22 18.90
N TRP A 131 16.54 9.31 18.79
CA TRP A 131 17.09 9.78 17.51
C TRP A 131 17.93 8.72 16.80
N LEU A 132 18.89 8.12 17.50
CA LEU A 132 19.71 7.04 16.95
C LEU A 132 18.86 5.83 16.55
N LEU A 133 17.84 5.50 17.35
CA LEU A 133 16.90 4.43 17.06
C LEU A 133 16.10 4.73 15.79
N LYS A 134 15.52 5.93 15.63
CA LYS A 134 14.70 6.30 14.45
C LYS A 134 15.57 6.37 13.19
N ILE A 135 16.76 6.96 13.25
CA ILE A 135 17.70 6.95 12.12
C ILE A 135 18.09 5.50 11.76
N GLY A 136 18.36 4.66 12.75
CA GLY A 136 18.71 3.25 12.54
C GLY A 136 17.57 2.42 11.96
N THR A 137 16.33 2.67 12.38
CA THR A 137 15.15 1.87 12.00
C THR A 137 14.43 2.45 10.78
N ILE A 138 13.93 3.68 10.85
CA ILE A 138 13.20 4.35 9.76
C ILE A 138 14.15 4.79 8.66
N GLY A 139 15.35 5.28 8.99
CA GLY A 139 16.34 5.65 7.99
C GLY A 139 16.97 4.42 7.34
N VAL A 140 17.82 3.72 8.08
CA VAL A 140 18.64 2.61 7.53
C VAL A 140 17.85 1.32 7.39
N GLY A 141 17.15 0.90 8.46
CA GLY A 141 16.43 -0.37 8.51
C GLY A 141 15.41 -0.51 7.39
N ALA A 142 14.49 0.45 7.29
CA ALA A 142 13.46 0.50 6.24
C ALA A 142 14.10 0.58 4.84
N ALA A 143 15.01 1.54 4.59
CA ALA A 143 15.64 1.67 3.28
C ALA A 143 16.35 0.38 2.83
N VAL A 144 17.09 -0.29 3.71
CA VAL A 144 17.79 -1.53 3.36
C VAL A 144 16.80 -2.68 3.16
N SER A 145 15.90 -2.92 4.12
CA SER A 145 14.97 -4.06 4.05
C SER A 145 14.00 -3.94 2.88
N GLU A 146 13.48 -2.74 2.66
CA GLU A 146 12.47 -2.50 1.64
C GLU A 146 13.06 -2.52 0.24
N GLU A 147 14.20 -1.89 0.01
CA GLU A 147 14.82 -1.93 -1.30
C GLU A 147 15.27 -3.34 -1.67
N LEU A 148 15.90 -4.10 -0.76
CA LEU A 148 16.31 -5.49 -1.02
C LEU A 148 15.11 -6.39 -1.37
N MET A 149 13.98 -6.22 -0.69
CA MET A 149 12.79 -7.01 -0.98
C MET A 149 12.11 -6.57 -2.26
N PHE A 150 11.81 -5.28 -2.40
CA PHE A 150 10.98 -4.79 -3.50
C PHE A 150 11.79 -4.67 -4.80
N ARG A 151 12.96 -4.03 -4.78
CA ARG A 151 13.73 -3.69 -5.99
C ARG A 151 14.69 -4.81 -6.34
N GLY A 152 15.21 -5.49 -5.32
CA GLY A 152 15.86 -6.77 -5.47
C GLY A 152 14.83 -7.86 -5.79
N PHE A 153 14.36 -8.55 -4.77
CA PHE A 153 13.67 -9.83 -4.93
C PHE A 153 12.40 -9.77 -5.82
N ILE A 154 11.45 -8.88 -5.52
CA ILE A 154 10.13 -8.83 -6.17
C ILE A 154 10.25 -8.29 -7.61
N GLN A 155 10.85 -7.12 -7.79
CA GLN A 155 11.00 -6.49 -9.10
C GLN A 155 11.81 -7.36 -10.06
N MET A 156 12.90 -7.98 -9.59
CA MET A 156 13.65 -8.93 -10.41
C MET A 156 12.81 -10.17 -10.74
N SER A 157 11.99 -10.67 -9.81
CA SER A 157 11.10 -11.80 -10.08
C SER A 157 10.10 -11.53 -11.21
N PHE A 158 9.60 -10.29 -11.30
CA PHE A 158 8.65 -9.88 -12.33
C PHE A 158 9.28 -9.79 -13.72
N LEU A 159 10.57 -9.48 -13.84
CA LEU A 159 11.27 -9.44 -15.13
C LEU A 159 11.24 -10.77 -15.91
N ARG A 160 10.95 -11.88 -15.24
CA ARG A 160 10.77 -13.18 -15.92
C ARG A 160 9.48 -13.29 -16.71
N ALA A 161 8.49 -12.44 -16.45
CA ALA A 161 7.16 -12.53 -17.04
C ALA A 161 6.64 -11.21 -17.64
N MET A 162 7.27 -10.07 -17.35
CA MET A 162 6.84 -8.78 -17.84
C MET A 162 8.01 -7.85 -18.17
N SER A 163 7.70 -6.80 -18.93
CA SER A 163 8.65 -5.73 -19.25
C SER A 163 9.13 -5.00 -17.99
N ARG A 164 10.30 -4.36 -18.06
CA ARG A 164 10.88 -3.53 -17.00
C ARG A 164 9.89 -2.49 -16.49
N SER A 165 9.23 -1.77 -17.39
CA SER A 165 8.25 -0.75 -16.99
C SER A 165 7.08 -1.36 -16.23
N ARG A 166 6.56 -2.52 -16.66
CA ARG A 166 5.49 -3.22 -15.93
C ARG A 166 5.98 -3.76 -14.59
N ALA A 167 7.20 -4.29 -14.53
CA ALA A 167 7.79 -4.76 -13.28
C ALA A 167 7.94 -3.63 -12.26
N VAL A 168 8.42 -2.45 -12.69
CA VAL A 168 8.49 -1.25 -11.84
C VAL A 168 7.10 -0.85 -11.37
N LEU A 169 6.12 -0.73 -12.28
CA LEU A 169 4.76 -0.30 -11.91
C LEU A 169 4.10 -1.26 -10.91
N TRP A 170 4.18 -2.57 -11.15
CA TRP A 170 3.60 -3.56 -10.24
C TRP A 170 4.32 -3.61 -8.89
N THR A 171 5.65 -3.57 -8.86
CA THR A 171 6.40 -3.50 -7.60
C THR A 171 6.09 -2.22 -6.84
N SER A 172 5.95 -1.09 -7.52
CA SER A 172 5.63 0.22 -6.90
C SER A 172 4.22 0.23 -6.32
N PHE A 173 3.28 -0.41 -6.99
CA PHE A 173 1.94 -0.61 -6.46
C PHE A 173 1.96 -1.48 -5.19
N LEU A 174 2.67 -2.61 -5.21
CA LEU A 174 2.83 -3.45 -4.01
C LEU A 174 3.54 -2.71 -2.88
N PHE A 175 4.52 -1.87 -3.21
CA PHE A 175 5.21 -1.00 -2.27
C PHE A 175 4.26 0.00 -1.61
N MET A 176 3.37 0.65 -2.38
CA MET A 176 2.33 1.51 -1.81
C MET A 176 1.38 0.73 -0.89
N VAL A 177 0.93 -0.46 -1.30
CA VAL A 177 -0.04 -1.26 -0.52
C VAL A 177 0.50 -1.69 0.84
N ILE A 178 1.80 -1.99 0.98
CA ILE A 178 2.38 -2.39 2.28
C ILE A 178 2.33 -1.26 3.33
N HIS A 179 2.14 -0.01 2.90
CA HIS A 179 2.03 1.16 3.78
C HIS A 179 0.59 1.40 4.27
N PHE A 180 -0.38 0.58 3.85
CA PHE A 180 -1.81 0.65 4.21
C PHE A 180 -2.56 1.93 3.84
N LEU A 181 -1.86 2.92 3.28
CA LEU A 181 -2.41 4.18 2.83
C LEU A 181 -2.16 4.31 1.32
N PRO A 182 -3.20 4.48 0.48
CA PRO A 182 -3.04 4.61 -0.97
C PRO A 182 -2.53 6.01 -1.33
N ILE A 183 -1.34 6.38 -0.84
CA ILE A 183 -0.73 7.69 -1.04
C ILE A 183 0.04 7.65 -2.38
N PRO A 184 -0.39 8.39 -3.42
CA PRO A 184 0.32 8.49 -4.69
C PRO A 184 1.80 8.86 -4.56
N ALA A 185 2.19 9.63 -3.55
CA ALA A 185 3.59 9.94 -3.26
C ALA A 185 4.43 8.67 -2.97
N ILE A 186 3.89 7.69 -2.25
CA ILE A 186 4.57 6.41 -1.97
C ILE A 186 4.70 5.58 -3.25
N ALA A 187 3.66 5.55 -4.08
CA ALA A 187 3.73 4.88 -5.38
C ALA A 187 4.76 5.55 -6.31
N ALA A 188 4.81 6.88 -6.33
CA ALA A 188 5.80 7.64 -7.10
C ALA A 188 7.23 7.37 -6.62
N ALA A 189 7.45 7.28 -5.30
CA ALA A 189 8.73 6.85 -4.73
C ALA A 189 9.11 5.44 -5.21
N GLY A 190 8.17 4.50 -5.18
CA GLY A 190 8.38 3.16 -5.74
C GLY A 190 8.82 3.19 -7.20
N ILE A 191 8.20 4.03 -8.02
CA ILE A 191 8.51 4.14 -9.46
C ILE A 191 9.93 4.67 -9.66
N VAL A 192 10.29 5.76 -8.97
CA VAL A 192 11.61 6.37 -9.06
C VAL A 192 12.68 5.37 -8.62
N LEU A 193 12.51 4.76 -7.45
CA LEU A 193 13.45 3.79 -6.88
C LEU A 193 13.60 2.55 -7.77
N GLY A 194 12.50 2.01 -8.30
CA GLY A 194 12.49 0.88 -9.22
C GLY A 194 13.18 1.20 -10.55
N PHE A 195 12.94 2.39 -11.10
CA PHE A 195 13.62 2.88 -12.31
C PHE A 195 15.15 2.97 -12.12
N ILE A 196 15.60 3.57 -11.01
CA ILE A 196 17.03 3.75 -10.73
C ILE A 196 17.73 2.41 -10.45
N ALA A 197 17.04 1.49 -9.77
CA ALA A 197 17.56 0.15 -9.53
C ALA A 197 17.92 -0.56 -10.85
N PHE A 198 17.10 -0.38 -11.89
CA PHE A 198 17.41 -0.89 -13.23
C PHE A 198 18.48 -0.10 -13.97
N ALA A 199 18.43 1.23 -13.93
CA ALA A 199 19.41 2.09 -14.59
C ALA A 199 20.86 1.84 -14.08
N THR A 200 21.00 1.54 -12.80
CA THR A 200 22.30 1.37 -12.14
C THR A 200 22.70 -0.10 -11.94
N ARG A 201 21.73 -1.02 -12.01
CA ARG A 201 21.89 -2.46 -11.68
C ARG A 201 22.51 -2.67 -10.28
N SER A 202 22.29 -1.71 -9.38
CA SER A 202 22.84 -1.65 -8.02
C SER A 202 21.73 -1.29 -7.05
N ILE A 203 21.67 -2.00 -5.92
CA ILE A 203 20.73 -1.68 -4.85
C ILE A 203 21.14 -0.46 -4.02
N VAL A 204 22.42 -0.06 -4.08
CA VAL A 204 22.98 0.99 -3.25
C VAL A 204 22.37 2.36 -3.57
N VAL A 205 22.15 2.67 -4.85
CA VAL A 205 21.60 3.97 -5.26
C VAL A 205 20.15 4.15 -4.79
N PRO A 206 19.22 3.19 -5.00
CA PRO A 206 17.90 3.23 -4.38
C PRO A 206 17.94 3.36 -2.85
N ILE A 207 18.83 2.62 -2.17
CA ILE A 207 18.98 2.72 -0.71
C ILE A 207 19.39 4.13 -0.28
N ILE A 208 20.34 4.78 -0.98
CA ILE A 208 20.75 6.16 -0.66
C ILE A 208 19.58 7.13 -0.83
N VAL A 209 18.82 7.01 -1.93
CA VAL A 209 17.69 7.90 -2.22
C VAL A 209 16.59 7.72 -1.18
N HIS A 210 16.22 6.47 -0.86
CA HIS A 210 15.22 6.13 0.14
C HIS A 210 15.66 6.57 1.55
N PHE A 211 16.89 6.24 1.97
CA PHE A 211 17.46 6.68 3.24
C PHE A 211 17.42 8.20 3.38
N THR A 212 17.83 8.92 2.34
CA THR A 212 17.85 10.39 2.35
C THR A 212 16.44 10.96 2.50
N ASN A 213 15.45 10.37 1.81
CA ASN A 213 14.06 10.79 1.93
C ASN A 213 13.53 10.60 3.37
N ASN A 214 13.75 9.41 3.95
CA ASN A 214 13.31 9.11 5.31
C ASN A 214 14.02 9.98 6.36
N VAL A 215 15.32 10.18 6.23
CA VAL A 215 16.08 11.03 7.15
C VAL A 215 15.69 12.50 6.99
N ALA A 216 15.45 12.98 5.77
CA ALA A 216 14.99 14.35 5.57
C ALA A 216 13.63 14.59 6.25
N GLY A 217 12.69 13.63 6.17
CA GLY A 217 11.43 13.69 6.92
C GLY A 217 11.64 13.69 8.44
N LEU A 218 12.53 12.85 8.95
CA LEU A 218 12.88 12.85 10.39
C LEU A 218 13.48 14.20 10.84
N LEU A 219 14.37 14.79 10.03
CA LEU A 219 14.98 16.09 10.32
C LEU A 219 13.92 17.20 10.30
N LEU A 220 12.99 17.17 9.35
CA LEU A 220 11.92 18.14 9.23
C LEU A 220 11.02 18.13 10.47
N ILE A 221 10.54 16.95 10.87
CA ILE A 221 9.65 16.78 12.03
C ILE A 221 10.35 17.12 13.34
N ASN A 222 11.61 16.71 13.52
CA ASN A 222 12.24 16.76 14.85
C ASN A 222 13.20 17.94 15.06
N LEU A 223 13.71 18.57 14.00
CA LEU A 223 14.57 19.76 14.12
C LEU A 223 13.85 21.04 13.73
N ALA A 224 12.97 20.99 12.72
CA ALA A 224 12.20 22.16 12.29
C ALA A 224 10.81 22.22 12.92
N ASP A 225 10.34 21.14 13.56
CA ASP A 225 8.97 20.98 14.08
C ASP A 225 7.89 21.13 12.99
N LEU A 226 8.26 20.86 11.73
CA LEU A 226 7.37 20.97 10.57
C LEU A 226 6.91 19.58 10.13
N ASP A 227 5.64 19.43 9.75
CA ASP A 227 5.13 18.22 9.10
C ASP A 227 5.55 18.15 7.64
N THR A 228 5.59 19.30 6.95
CA THR A 228 5.86 19.43 5.52
C THR A 228 6.73 20.66 5.26
N LEU A 229 7.28 20.81 4.03
CA LEU A 229 8.05 22.00 3.66
C LEU A 229 7.19 23.27 3.48
N GLY A 230 5.87 23.18 3.61
CA GLY A 230 4.92 24.29 3.49
C GLY A 230 3.54 23.84 2.99
N GLU A 231 2.62 24.78 2.79
CA GLU A 231 1.32 24.51 2.14
C GLU A 231 1.53 24.12 0.65
N PRO A 232 0.67 23.26 0.06
CA PRO A 232 0.80 22.87 -1.34
C PRO A 232 0.84 24.10 -2.25
N LEU A 233 1.72 24.08 -3.25
CA LEU A 233 1.92 25.15 -4.24
C LEU A 233 2.56 26.47 -3.72
N TRP A 234 2.98 26.57 -2.45
CA TRP A 234 3.65 27.78 -1.93
C TRP A 234 5.16 27.63 -1.66
N ILE A 235 5.80 26.50 -2.02
CA ILE A 235 7.26 26.50 -2.13
C ILE A 235 7.64 27.58 -3.15
N PRO A 236 8.49 28.58 -2.78
CA PRO A 236 8.88 29.64 -3.69
C PRO A 236 9.32 29.06 -5.03
N PRO A 237 8.87 29.58 -6.19
CA PRO A 237 9.29 29.07 -7.49
C PRO A 237 10.81 28.95 -7.66
N GLY A 238 11.57 29.78 -6.92
CA GLY A 238 13.04 29.70 -6.83
C GLY A 238 13.61 28.43 -6.17
N ILE A 239 12.80 27.60 -5.51
CA ILE A 239 13.19 26.29 -4.95
C ILE A 239 12.56 25.15 -5.78
N LEU A 240 11.27 25.27 -6.12
CA LEU A 240 10.56 24.22 -6.84
C LEU A 240 11.08 24.03 -8.27
N LEU A 241 11.33 25.12 -9.02
CA LEU A 241 11.81 25.02 -10.41
C LEU A 241 13.22 24.41 -10.49
N PRO A 242 14.19 24.80 -9.65
CA PRO A 242 15.46 24.08 -9.58
C PRO A 242 15.32 22.62 -9.18
N ALA A 243 14.46 22.28 -8.21
CA ALA A 243 14.22 20.89 -7.82
C ALA A 243 13.68 20.06 -9.00
N LEU A 244 12.69 20.58 -9.74
CA LEU A 244 12.15 19.93 -10.94
C LEU A 244 13.21 19.78 -12.03
N ALA A 245 14.04 20.80 -12.26
CA ALA A 245 15.12 20.75 -13.24
C ALA A 245 16.19 19.70 -12.86
N ILE A 246 16.62 19.68 -11.60
CA ILE A 246 17.60 18.71 -11.08
C ILE A 246 17.04 17.28 -11.16
N PHE A 247 15.78 17.09 -10.77
CA PHE A 247 15.09 15.80 -10.87
C PHE A 247 14.98 15.33 -12.32
N GLY A 248 14.58 16.21 -13.24
CA GLY A 248 14.50 15.91 -14.67
C GLY A 248 15.86 15.54 -15.26
N LEU A 249 16.91 16.32 -14.95
CA LEU A 249 18.27 16.08 -15.42
C LEU A 249 18.85 14.77 -14.90
N THR A 250 18.64 14.46 -13.62
CA THR A 250 19.08 13.19 -13.01
C THR A 250 18.31 12.00 -13.57
N CYS A 251 16.99 12.11 -13.79
CA CYS A 251 16.20 11.09 -14.47
C CYS A 251 16.69 10.85 -15.91
N VAL A 252 16.97 11.91 -16.68
CA VAL A 252 17.54 11.79 -18.03
C VAL A 252 18.92 11.14 -18.01
N TYR A 253 19.77 11.48 -17.04
CA TYR A 253 21.07 10.85 -16.84
C TYR A 253 20.93 9.33 -16.64
N TYR A 254 20.09 8.90 -15.71
CA TYR A 254 19.88 7.46 -15.44
C TYR A 254 19.17 6.75 -16.60
N PHE A 255 18.26 7.42 -17.30
CA PHE A 255 17.58 6.86 -18.46
C PHE A 255 18.57 6.54 -19.58
N ARG A 256 19.50 7.45 -19.86
CA ARG A 256 20.56 7.24 -20.87
C ARG A 256 21.55 6.15 -20.50
N ARG A 257 21.66 5.82 -19.21
CA ARG A 257 22.48 4.70 -18.71
C ARG A 257 21.80 3.35 -18.82
N MET A 258 20.48 3.32 -18.99
CA MET A 258 19.73 2.08 -19.00
C MET A 258 20.06 1.30 -20.27
N ASP A 259 20.52 0.05 -20.10
CA ASP A 259 20.70 -0.88 -21.22
C ASP A 259 19.38 -0.99 -22.00
N PRO A 260 19.38 -1.28 -23.32
CA PRO A 260 18.16 -1.58 -24.05
C PRO A 260 17.34 -2.67 -23.32
N GLU A 261 16.02 -2.51 -23.34
CA GLU A 261 15.14 -3.55 -22.82
C GLU A 261 15.24 -4.79 -23.71
N PRO A 262 15.49 -6.00 -23.16
CA PRO A 262 15.52 -7.20 -23.99
C PRO A 262 14.14 -7.42 -24.65
N ASP A 263 14.14 -7.77 -25.94
CA ASP A 263 12.94 -7.96 -26.76
C ASP A 263 11.94 -8.99 -26.20
N ARG A 264 12.38 -9.83 -25.24
CA ARG A 264 11.56 -10.80 -24.52
C ARG A 264 11.94 -10.83 -23.03
N PRO A 265 11.00 -11.20 -22.14
CA PRO A 265 11.32 -11.48 -20.74
C PRO A 265 12.49 -12.45 -20.64
N LEU A 266 13.31 -12.34 -19.59
CA LEU A 266 14.49 -13.19 -19.40
C LEU A 266 14.05 -14.66 -19.37
N GLU A 267 14.16 -15.35 -20.50
CA GLU A 267 13.97 -16.80 -20.57
C GLU A 267 15.06 -17.44 -19.70
N PRO A 268 14.73 -18.47 -18.89
CA PRO A 268 15.75 -19.20 -18.18
C PRO A 268 16.70 -19.80 -19.23
N GLU A 269 17.93 -19.30 -19.30
CA GLU A 269 18.96 -19.80 -20.22
C GLU A 269 19.06 -21.32 -20.06
N ARG A 270 18.62 -22.07 -21.06
CA ARG A 270 19.04 -23.46 -21.22
C ARG A 270 20.45 -23.39 -21.79
N HIS A 271 21.47 -23.46 -20.95
CA HIS A 271 22.85 -23.64 -21.41
C HIS A 271 22.94 -24.96 -22.20
N ALA A 272 22.88 -24.84 -23.53
CA ALA A 272 23.18 -25.88 -24.49
C ALA A 272 24.69 -25.89 -24.73
N ASP A 273 25.44 -26.66 -23.92
CA ASP A 273 26.74 -27.28 -24.27
C ASP A 273 27.47 -27.81 -23.04
N ARG A 274 26.87 -28.79 -22.35
CA ARG A 274 27.62 -29.66 -21.43
C ARG A 274 27.20 -31.10 -21.62
N PRO A 275 28.15 -32.07 -21.55
CA PRO A 275 27.83 -33.48 -21.65
C PRO A 275 26.81 -33.81 -20.56
N ARG A 276 25.63 -34.27 -20.99
CA ARG A 276 24.53 -34.61 -20.09
C ARG A 276 24.98 -35.76 -19.21
N LEU A 277 25.13 -35.51 -17.91
CA LEU A 277 24.92 -36.56 -16.94
C LEU A 277 23.44 -36.92 -17.03
N GLU A 278 23.13 -38.09 -17.57
CA GLU A 278 21.76 -38.61 -17.62
C GLU A 278 21.29 -38.96 -16.21
N LEU A 279 20.81 -37.94 -15.49
CA LEU A 279 19.92 -38.16 -14.36
C LEU A 279 18.55 -38.62 -14.91
N PRO A 280 17.85 -39.53 -14.21
CA PRO A 280 16.52 -39.95 -14.60
C PRO A 280 15.62 -38.72 -14.74
N ARG A 281 15.19 -38.43 -15.97
CA ARG A 281 14.34 -37.28 -16.27
C ARG A 281 12.95 -37.50 -15.67
N SER A 282 12.64 -36.81 -14.59
CA SER A 282 11.29 -36.27 -14.40
C SER A 282 11.23 -34.85 -14.97
N SER A 283 11.53 -34.73 -16.27
CA SER A 283 11.56 -33.45 -16.99
C SER A 283 10.23 -33.20 -17.70
N VAL A 284 9.14 -33.03 -16.95
CA VAL A 284 7.93 -32.46 -17.54
C VAL A 284 7.92 -30.99 -17.20
N SER A 285 8.08 -30.14 -18.21
CA SER A 285 7.92 -28.70 -18.00
C SER A 285 6.45 -28.41 -17.67
N LEU A 286 6.17 -27.49 -16.74
CA LEU A 286 4.80 -27.09 -16.41
C LEU A 286 4.00 -26.70 -17.66
N SER A 287 4.67 -26.15 -18.68
CA SER A 287 4.12 -25.85 -20.00
C SER A 287 3.70 -27.08 -20.81
N GLU A 288 4.47 -28.18 -20.78
CA GLU A 288 4.12 -29.45 -21.43
C GLU A 288 3.01 -30.19 -20.66
N GLU A 289 3.04 -30.10 -19.33
CA GLU A 289 1.98 -30.62 -18.45
C GLU A 289 0.66 -29.87 -18.68
N LEU A 290 0.69 -28.54 -18.77
CA LEU A 290 -0.48 -27.72 -19.12
C LEU A 290 -0.92 -27.91 -20.58
N ALA A 291 -0.03 -28.35 -21.48
CA ALA A 291 -0.37 -28.66 -22.87
C ALA A 291 -1.02 -30.04 -23.00
N SER A 292 -0.63 -31.01 -22.15
CA SER A 292 -1.26 -32.34 -22.08
C SER A 292 -2.63 -32.31 -21.38
N VAL A 293 -2.90 -31.29 -20.57
CA VAL A 293 -4.22 -31.05 -19.97
C VAL A 293 -5.23 -30.58 -21.04
N PRO A 294 -6.39 -31.26 -21.18
CA PRO A 294 -7.45 -30.87 -22.11
C PRO A 294 -7.86 -29.40 -21.98
N ARG A 295 -8.13 -28.74 -23.12
CA ARG A 295 -8.43 -27.30 -23.21
C ARG A 295 -9.54 -26.84 -22.25
N ASN A 296 -10.58 -27.65 -22.05
CA ASN A 296 -11.68 -27.39 -21.13
C ASN A 296 -11.22 -27.39 -19.66
N LYS A 297 -10.40 -28.36 -19.24
CA LYS A 297 -9.83 -28.42 -17.88
C LYS A 297 -8.86 -27.27 -17.60
N ARG A 298 -8.08 -26.86 -18.61
CA ARG A 298 -7.19 -25.69 -18.48
C ARG A 298 -7.97 -24.38 -18.35
N ARG A 299 -9.06 -24.20 -19.12
CA ARG A 299 -9.96 -23.05 -18.95
C ARG A 299 -10.59 -23.03 -17.56
N LEU A 300 -11.04 -24.18 -17.07
CA LEU A 300 -11.57 -24.32 -15.71
C LEU A 300 -10.52 -23.96 -14.65
N GLY A 301 -9.27 -24.42 -14.81
CA GLY A 301 -8.17 -24.05 -13.91
C GLY A 301 -7.90 -22.56 -13.87
N TRP A 302 -7.87 -21.88 -15.02
CA TRP A 302 -7.73 -20.42 -15.07
C TRP A 302 -8.94 -19.67 -14.50
N LEU A 303 -10.15 -20.20 -14.69
CA LEU A 303 -11.36 -19.66 -14.05
C LEU A 303 -11.28 -19.78 -12.53
N ILE A 304 -10.79 -20.91 -12.01
CA ILE A 304 -10.58 -21.11 -10.57
C ILE A 304 -9.52 -20.14 -10.04
N VAL A 305 -8.41 -19.93 -10.76
CA VAL A 305 -7.38 -18.95 -10.36
C VAL A 305 -7.94 -17.52 -10.38
N ALA A 306 -8.65 -17.13 -11.44
CA ALA A 306 -9.28 -15.82 -11.52
C ALA A 306 -10.32 -15.63 -10.42
N ALA A 307 -11.17 -16.64 -10.17
CA ALA A 307 -12.13 -16.63 -9.08
C ALA A 307 -11.45 -16.54 -7.71
N SER A 308 -10.30 -17.19 -7.52
CA SER A 308 -9.52 -17.12 -6.28
C SER A 308 -8.89 -15.75 -6.08
N ILE A 309 -8.42 -15.10 -7.14
CA ILE A 309 -7.92 -13.71 -7.10
C ILE A 309 -9.05 -12.76 -6.76
N VAL A 310 -10.19 -12.86 -7.46
CA VAL A 310 -11.38 -12.04 -7.19
C VAL A 310 -11.86 -12.25 -5.76
N LEU A 311 -11.95 -13.49 -5.29
CA LEU A 311 -12.31 -13.81 -3.92
C LEU A 311 -11.30 -13.23 -2.93
N GLY A 312 -9.99 -13.34 -3.22
CA GLY A 312 -8.94 -12.74 -2.40
C GLY A 312 -9.06 -11.21 -2.30
N VAL A 313 -9.30 -10.52 -3.41
CA VAL A 313 -9.54 -9.07 -3.44
C VAL A 313 -10.81 -8.72 -2.66
N VAL A 314 -11.90 -9.47 -2.85
CA VAL A 314 -13.16 -9.26 -2.12
C VAL A 314 -12.95 -9.46 -0.62
N VAL A 315 -12.26 -10.53 -0.21
CA VAL A 315 -11.95 -10.81 1.20
C VAL A 315 -11.07 -9.69 1.78
N LEU A 316 -10.00 -9.30 1.10
CA LEU A 316 -9.11 -8.23 1.58
C LEU A 316 -9.85 -6.89 1.68
N THR A 317 -10.64 -6.53 0.68
CA THR A 317 -11.45 -5.31 0.68
C THR A 317 -12.52 -5.36 1.78
N SER A 318 -13.14 -6.52 2.01
CA SER A 318 -14.13 -6.72 3.07
C SER A 318 -13.50 -6.67 4.45
N LEU A 319 -12.32 -7.26 4.64
CA LEU A 319 -11.56 -7.19 5.88
C LEU A 319 -11.08 -5.77 6.16
N PHE A 320 -10.62 -5.05 5.14
CA PHE A 320 -10.28 -3.65 5.23
C PHE A 320 -11.50 -2.81 5.62
N ALA A 321 -12.62 -2.96 4.91
CA ALA A 321 -13.87 -2.26 5.22
C ALA A 321 -14.39 -2.59 6.63
N ALA A 322 -14.31 -3.86 7.05
CA ALA A 322 -14.68 -4.28 8.39
C ALA A 322 -13.73 -3.71 9.46
N SER A 323 -12.43 -3.64 9.17
CA SER A 323 -11.43 -3.03 10.06
C SER A 323 -11.70 -1.53 10.23
N VAL A 324 -11.89 -0.80 9.12
CA VAL A 324 -12.24 0.63 9.13
C VAL A 324 -13.56 0.85 9.88
N TYR A 325 -14.58 0.02 9.63
CA TYR A 325 -15.85 0.07 10.36
C TYR A 325 -15.69 -0.18 11.85
N SER A 326 -14.91 -1.19 12.25
CA SER A 326 -14.71 -1.53 13.66
C SER A 326 -13.97 -0.44 14.44
N MET A 327 -13.10 0.29 13.75
CA MET A 327 -12.29 1.36 14.35
C MET A 327 -13.08 2.67 14.47
N TYR A 328 -13.97 2.96 13.52
CA TYR A 328 -14.70 4.23 13.45
C TYR A 328 -16.22 4.11 13.23
N PRO A 329 -16.95 3.23 13.95
CA PRO A 329 -18.35 2.94 13.64
C PRO A 329 -19.22 4.21 13.77
N LYS A 330 -19.02 4.99 14.84
CA LYS A 330 -19.78 6.22 15.09
C LYS A 330 -19.57 7.29 14.01
N ARG A 331 -18.33 7.49 13.54
CA ARG A 331 -18.06 8.48 12.49
C ARG A 331 -18.66 8.09 11.15
N ILE A 332 -18.53 6.81 10.77
CA ILE A 332 -19.09 6.29 9.53
C ILE A 332 -20.61 6.45 9.54
N HIS A 333 -21.25 6.08 10.65
CA HIS A 333 -22.68 6.28 10.86
C HIS A 333 -23.06 7.76 10.73
N GLU A 334 -22.32 8.66 11.37
CA GLU A 334 -22.60 10.10 11.34
C GLU A 334 -22.54 10.66 9.93
N SER A 335 -21.51 10.32 9.15
CA SER A 335 -21.38 10.75 7.76
C SER A 335 -22.56 10.27 6.90
N VAL A 336 -23.04 9.05 7.12
CA VAL A 336 -24.21 8.52 6.40
C VAL A 336 -25.49 9.24 6.83
N ILE A 337 -25.67 9.50 8.12
CA ILE A 337 -26.83 10.23 8.66
C ILE A 337 -26.87 11.65 8.07
N GLN A 338 -25.75 12.37 8.09
CA GLN A 338 -25.64 13.73 7.55
C GLN A 338 -25.87 13.75 6.02
N GLY A 339 -25.30 12.79 5.29
CA GLY A 339 -25.52 12.67 3.85
C GLY A 339 -27.00 12.42 3.52
N LEU A 340 -27.64 11.49 4.24
CA LEU A 340 -29.07 11.21 4.08
C LEU A 340 -29.95 12.41 4.43
N LYS A 341 -29.65 13.12 5.53
CA LYS A 341 -30.36 14.32 5.94
C LYS A 341 -30.31 15.39 4.84
N LEU A 342 -29.10 15.72 4.38
CA LEU A 342 -28.89 16.72 3.34
C LEU A 342 -29.60 16.34 2.03
N GLN A 343 -29.48 15.09 1.61
CA GLN A 343 -30.10 14.63 0.36
C GLN A 343 -31.63 14.61 0.46
N SER A 344 -32.18 14.21 1.61
CA SER A 344 -33.63 14.23 1.85
C SER A 344 -34.17 15.67 1.83
N GLU A 345 -33.49 16.61 2.48
CA GLU A 345 -33.86 18.03 2.49
C GLU A 345 -33.80 18.67 1.10
N GLN A 346 -32.85 18.28 0.25
CA GLN A 346 -32.72 18.77 -1.12
C GLN A 346 -33.81 18.23 -2.07
N GLN A 347 -34.27 17.01 -1.83
CA GLN A 347 -35.24 16.32 -2.71
C GLN A 347 -36.70 16.61 -2.35
N LEU A 348 -36.96 17.31 -1.24
CA LEU A 348 -38.31 17.69 -0.84
C LEU A 348 -38.99 18.60 -1.89
N THR A 349 -40.18 18.21 -2.34
CA THR A 349 -40.79 18.79 -3.55
C THR A 349 -41.56 20.09 -3.36
N VAL A 350 -42.21 20.30 -2.22
CA VAL A 350 -42.92 21.54 -1.81
C VAL A 350 -42.97 21.54 -0.28
N THR A 351 -42.72 22.67 0.40
CA THR A 351 -42.58 22.76 1.86
C THR A 351 -43.68 23.59 2.50
N GLU A 352 -44.35 23.05 3.52
CA GLU A 352 -44.54 23.83 4.74
C GLU A 352 -43.21 23.76 5.53
N ASP A 353 -42.77 24.86 6.14
CA ASP A 353 -41.52 24.89 6.94
C ASP A 353 -41.51 23.81 8.05
N ASP A 354 -42.69 23.36 8.46
CA ASP A 354 -42.90 22.36 9.49
C ASP A 354 -42.44 20.94 9.06
N ASP A 355 -42.63 20.55 7.80
CA ASP A 355 -42.24 19.21 7.31
C ASP A 355 -40.71 19.05 7.28
N ARG A 356 -40.02 20.11 6.87
CA ARG A 356 -38.55 20.16 6.89
C ARG A 356 -38.03 20.09 8.32
N ALA A 357 -38.65 20.82 9.26
CA ALA A 357 -38.26 20.81 10.66
C ALA A 357 -38.45 19.43 11.30
N ARG A 358 -39.56 18.75 11.01
CA ARG A 358 -39.86 17.40 11.51
C ARG A 358 -38.86 16.36 11.00
N LEU A 359 -38.55 16.39 9.71
CA LEU A 359 -37.58 15.48 9.11
C LEU A 359 -36.16 15.72 9.66
N ALA A 360 -35.75 16.98 9.79
CA ALA A 360 -34.47 17.34 10.38
C ALA A 360 -34.36 16.84 11.83
N ALA A 361 -35.41 17.03 12.65
CA ALA A 361 -35.46 16.55 14.02
C ALA A 361 -35.36 15.02 14.13
N ALA A 362 -35.92 14.28 13.16
CA ALA A 362 -35.79 12.82 13.12
C ALA A 362 -34.34 12.39 12.86
N PHE A 363 -33.64 13.01 11.90
CA PHE A 363 -32.22 12.74 11.67
C PHE A 363 -31.33 13.14 12.85
N ASP A 364 -31.67 14.23 13.55
CA ASP A 364 -30.95 14.63 14.77
C ASP A 364 -31.13 13.59 15.89
N ALA A 365 -32.32 13.00 16.03
CA ALA A 365 -32.54 11.88 16.95
C ALA A 365 -31.72 10.64 16.56
N LEU A 366 -31.58 10.36 15.26
CA LEU A 366 -30.75 9.26 14.77
C LEU A 366 -29.25 9.50 15.05
N SER A 367 -28.79 10.74 14.90
CA SER A 367 -27.42 11.16 15.28
C SER A 367 -27.20 11.01 16.80
N ALA A 368 -28.16 11.39 17.63
CA ALA A 368 -28.08 11.18 19.09
C ALA A 368 -27.91 9.70 19.46
N LEU A 369 -28.70 8.79 18.86
CA LEU A 369 -28.54 7.33 19.08
C LEU A 369 -27.16 6.81 18.69
N ASN A 370 -26.59 7.37 17.62
CA ASN A 370 -25.25 7.04 17.16
C ASN A 370 -24.18 7.50 18.17
N GLN A 371 -24.30 8.71 18.69
CA GLN A 371 -23.41 9.24 19.73
C GLN A 371 -23.46 8.40 21.00
N ASP A 372 -24.65 7.95 21.40
CA ASP A 372 -24.85 7.06 22.56
C ASP A 372 -24.35 5.62 22.32
N GLY A 373 -23.96 5.28 21.09
CA GLY A 373 -23.50 3.93 20.72
C GLY A 373 -24.62 2.89 20.61
N ASN A 374 -25.88 3.34 20.54
CA ASN A 374 -27.06 2.49 20.43
C ASN A 374 -27.47 2.20 18.98
N LEU A 375 -26.75 2.76 18.01
CA LEU A 375 -26.99 2.57 16.58
C LEU A 375 -25.96 1.64 15.95
N GLY A 376 -26.41 0.58 15.27
CA GLY A 376 -25.55 -0.32 14.49
C GLY A 376 -25.78 -0.18 12.99
N TRP A 377 -24.84 -0.70 12.19
CA TRP A 377 -24.93 -0.67 10.72
C TRP A 377 -26.23 -1.26 10.14
N ARG A 378 -26.79 -2.30 10.78
CA ARG A 378 -28.07 -2.90 10.36
C ARG A 378 -29.24 -1.93 10.47
N ASP A 379 -29.22 -1.07 11.48
CA ASP A 379 -30.26 -0.08 11.71
C ASP A 379 -30.19 1.03 10.67
N LEU A 380 -28.96 1.51 10.40
CA LEU A 380 -28.69 2.48 9.34
C LEU A 380 -29.06 1.96 7.95
N PHE A 381 -28.74 0.70 7.66
CA PHE A 381 -29.11 0.09 6.38
C PHE A 381 -30.63 -0.02 6.21
N ARG A 382 -31.37 -0.22 7.31
CA ARG A 382 -32.84 -0.21 7.29
C ARG A 382 -33.37 1.17 6.90
N ILE A 383 -32.85 2.24 7.50
CA ILE A 383 -33.25 3.63 7.17
C ILE A 383 -32.85 3.99 5.74
N LEU A 384 -31.63 3.65 5.31
CA LEU A 384 -31.16 3.88 3.94
C LEU A 384 -32.06 3.18 2.92
N ARG A 385 -32.49 1.94 3.20
CA ARG A 385 -33.39 1.21 2.33
C ARG A 385 -34.75 1.89 2.20
N VAL A 386 -35.34 2.32 3.33
CA VAL A 386 -36.60 3.08 3.34
C VAL A 386 -36.45 4.37 2.53
N TYR A 387 -35.36 5.10 2.74
CA TYR A 387 -35.06 6.31 1.97
C TYR A 387 -34.98 6.04 0.46
N VAL A 388 -34.26 5.00 0.02
CA VAL A 388 -34.12 4.66 -1.41
C VAL A 388 -35.45 4.22 -2.01
N GLU A 389 -36.28 3.50 -1.27
CA GLU A 389 -37.62 3.07 -1.72
C GLU A 389 -38.56 4.27 -1.89
N LEU A 390 -38.51 5.25 -0.98
CA LEU A 390 -39.35 6.44 -1.01
C LEU A 390 -38.86 7.52 -2.00
N SER A 391 -37.54 7.63 -2.21
CA SER A 391 -36.95 8.65 -3.09
C SER A 391 -36.58 8.13 -4.49
N ALA A 392 -37.20 7.03 -4.93
CA ALA A 392 -36.86 6.32 -6.17
C ALA A 392 -36.91 7.23 -7.41
N ASP A 393 -37.83 8.20 -7.42
CA ASP A 393 -38.02 9.17 -8.52
C ASP A 393 -37.16 10.44 -8.35
N GLY A 394 -36.21 10.44 -7.40
CA GLY A 394 -35.30 11.55 -7.10
C GLY A 394 -35.96 12.73 -6.39
N ARG A 395 -37.15 12.51 -5.83
CA ARG A 395 -38.01 13.50 -5.19
C ARG A 395 -38.64 12.87 -3.95
N LEU A 396 -38.94 13.70 -2.95
CA LEU A 396 -39.66 13.34 -1.74
C LEU A 396 -40.91 14.21 -1.64
N ASP A 397 -42.09 13.59 -1.75
CA ASP A 397 -43.35 14.24 -1.43
C ASP A 397 -43.57 14.32 0.09
N PRO A 398 -44.52 15.14 0.59
CA PRO A 398 -44.76 15.28 2.03
C PRO A 398 -45.14 13.95 2.71
N SER A 399 -45.88 13.08 2.02
CA SER A 399 -46.30 11.79 2.58
C SER A 399 -45.15 10.78 2.69
N GLU A 400 -44.21 10.82 1.74
CA GLU A 400 -42.97 10.06 1.74
C GLU A 400 -41.99 10.60 2.80
N ALA A 401 -41.90 11.92 2.96
CA ALA A 401 -41.11 12.55 4.02
C ALA A 401 -41.64 12.18 5.42
N ASP A 402 -42.95 12.15 5.60
CA ASP A 402 -43.60 11.68 6.84
C ASP A 402 -43.31 10.19 7.09
N ALA A 403 -43.39 9.34 6.05
CA ALA A 403 -43.09 7.92 6.17
C ALA A 403 -41.62 7.66 6.57
N LEU A 404 -40.67 8.43 6.01
CA LEU A 404 -39.26 8.38 6.39
C LEU A 404 -39.04 8.85 7.84
N THR A 405 -39.71 9.95 8.22
CA THR A 405 -39.67 10.52 9.57
C THR A 405 -40.16 9.50 10.60
N GLU A 406 -41.28 8.84 10.32
CA GLU A 406 -41.85 7.83 11.22
C GLU A 406 -40.95 6.58 11.31
N ALA A 407 -40.36 6.13 10.18
CA ALA A 407 -39.43 5.00 10.19
C ALA A 407 -38.18 5.27 11.07
N ILE A 408 -37.66 6.49 11.05
CA ILE A 408 -36.54 6.91 11.92
C ILE A 408 -36.99 6.98 13.38
N ARG A 409 -38.18 7.53 13.64
CA ARG A 409 -38.75 7.62 14.99
C ARG A 409 -39.01 6.24 15.61
N ASP A 410 -39.61 5.32 14.87
CA ASP A 410 -39.85 3.95 15.29
C ASP A 410 -38.55 3.25 15.69
N LEU A 411 -37.50 3.45 14.90
CA LEU A 411 -36.17 2.94 15.22
C LEU A 411 -35.65 3.55 16.52
N ALA A 412 -35.79 4.87 16.70
CA ALA A 412 -35.35 5.56 17.91
C ALA A 412 -36.08 5.07 19.17
N VAL A 413 -37.39 4.90 19.10
CA VAL A 413 -38.20 4.33 20.19
C VAL A 413 -37.78 2.89 20.49
N ALA A 414 -37.52 2.07 19.47
CA ALA A 414 -37.09 0.69 19.67
C ALA A 414 -35.71 0.59 20.35
N LYS A 415 -34.80 1.53 20.10
CA LYS A 415 -33.44 1.55 20.66
C LYS A 415 -33.34 2.17 22.05
N THR A 416 -34.26 3.05 22.41
CA THR A 416 -34.31 3.71 23.73
C THR A 416 -35.04 2.89 24.79
N ARG A 417 -35.82 1.86 24.43
CA ARG A 417 -36.46 0.97 25.42
C ARG A 417 -35.41 0.15 26.19
N PRO A 418 -35.47 0.10 27.54
CA PRO A 418 -34.59 -0.77 28.31
C PRO A 418 -34.79 -2.22 27.89
N ARG A 419 -33.70 -2.94 27.61
CA ARG A 419 -33.75 -4.39 27.38
C ARG A 419 -34.34 -5.03 28.64
N ALA A 420 -35.51 -5.63 28.54
CA ALA A 420 -36.02 -6.50 29.59
C ALA A 420 -34.99 -7.62 29.81
N LEU A 421 -34.49 -7.71 31.04
CA LEU A 421 -33.50 -8.70 31.50
C LEU A 421 -34.03 -10.12 31.40
#